data_AF-A0A9D9WSA4-F1
#
_entry.id   AF-A0A9D9WSA4-F1
#
_cell.length_a   1.000
_cell.length_b   1.000
_cell.length_c   1.000
_cell.angle_alpha   90.00
_cell.angle_beta   90.00
_cell.angle_gamma   90.00
#
_symmetry.space_group_name_H-M   'P 1'
#
loop_
_entity.id
_entity.type
_entity.pdbx_description
1 polymer ?
#
loop_
_entity_poly.entity_id
_entity_poly.type
_entity_poly.pdbx_seq_one_letter_code
_entity_poly.pdbx_strand_id
1 'polypeptide(L)'
;MDIPGLILAPVLVLYAILMSILFFYILNLFYLALLGWKKRDSLLATAKPRPADLPRVTVQLPIYNEWYVSARLIDSAARLDYPRELLE
;
A
#
# COMPACT_ATOMS: atom_id res chain seq x y z
N MET A 1 41.47 24.62 -18.90
CA MET A 1 40.53 23.56 -18.48
C MET A 1 39.75 24.11 -17.31
N ASP A 2 38.45 24.36 -17.49
CA ASP A 2 37.61 24.97 -16.47
C ASP A 2 37.33 23.96 -15.35
N ILE A 3 38.09 24.07 -14.26
CA ILE A 3 38.00 23.23 -13.04
C ILE A 3 36.55 23.07 -12.55
N PRO A 4 35.67 24.10 -12.60
CA PRO A 4 34.27 23.94 -12.22
C PRO A 4 33.52 22.93 -13.09
N GLY A 5 33.75 22.93 -14.41
CA GLY A 5 33.09 21.99 -15.34
C GLY A 5 33.47 20.54 -15.09
N LEU A 6 34.72 20.29 -14.69
CA LEU A 6 35.24 18.95 -14.39
C LEU A 6 34.57 18.31 -13.16
N ILE A 7 34.14 19.12 -12.20
CA ILE A 7 33.45 18.65 -10.98
C ILE A 7 31.92 18.60 -11.18
N LEU A 8 31.36 19.58 -11.91
CA LEU A 8 29.92 19.66 -12.12
C LEU A 8 29.39 18.52 -13.01
N ALA A 9 30.14 18.13 -14.04
CA ALA A 9 29.74 17.05 -14.95
C ALA A 9 29.49 15.71 -14.24
N PRO A 10 30.41 15.14 -13.43
CA PRO A 10 30.17 13.87 -12.74
C PRO A 10 29.07 13.98 -11.68
N VAL A 11 28.92 15.14 -11.01
CA VAL A 11 27.82 15.36 -10.06
C VAL A 11 26.46 15.33 -10.76
N LEU A 12 26.34 15.96 -11.93
CA LEU A 12 25.11 15.96 -12.71
C LEU A 12 24.78 14.54 -13.21
N VAL A 13 25.78 13.79 -13.67
CA VAL A 13 25.61 12.39 -14.10
C VAL A 13 25.13 11.53 -12.93
N LEU A 14 25.77 11.63 -11.76
CA LEU A 14 25.36 10.89 -10.57
C LEU A 14 23.92 11.26 -10.15
N TYR A 15 23.58 12.54 -10.17
CA TYR A 15 22.23 13.01 -9.89
C TYR A 15 21.21 12.43 -10.86
N ALA A 16 21.49 12.45 -12.17
CA ALA A 16 20.63 11.87 -13.19
C ALA A 16 20.42 10.36 -13.00
N ILE A 17 21.47 9.63 -12.59
CA ILE A 17 21.38 8.19 -12.28
C ILE A 17 20.45 7.97 -11.07
N LEU A 18 20.65 8.71 -9.97
CA LEU A 18 19.81 8.58 -8.77
C LEU A 18 18.35 8.92 -9.06
N MET A 19 18.09 9.99 -9.82
CA MET A 19 16.75 10.36 -10.25
C MET A 19 16.12 9.29 -11.14
N SER A 20 16.91 8.66 -12.03
CA SER A 20 16.42 7.57 -12.87
C SER A 20 16.02 6.35 -12.03
N ILE A 21 16.83 5.99 -11.02
CA ILE A 21 16.50 4.88 -10.10
C ILE A 21 15.20 5.19 -9.35
N LEU A 22 15.06 6.40 -8.81
CA LEU A 22 13.85 6.81 -8.10
C LEU A 22 12.62 6.80 -9.02
N PHE A 23 12.78 7.25 -10.27
CA PHE A 23 11.74 7.20 -11.28
C PHE A 23 11.26 5.77 -11.55
N PHE A 24 12.18 4.82 -11.73
CA PHE A 24 11.81 3.41 -11.92
C PHE A 24 11.14 2.80 -10.68
N TYR A 25 11.57 3.18 -9.48
CA TYR A 25 10.91 2.77 -8.24
C TYR A 25 9.45 3.24 -8.19
N ILE A 26 9.20 4.51 -8.51
CA ILE A 26 7.84 5.08 -8.56
C ILE A 26 7.01 4.40 -9.65
N LEU A 27 7.59 4.11 -10.83
CA LEU A 27 6.91 3.36 -11.88
C LEU A 27 6.50 1.96 -11.42
N ASN A 28 7.36 1.26 -10.67
CA ASN A 28 7.04 -0.05 -10.12
C ASN A 28 5.87 0.03 -9.13
N LEU A 29 5.89 1.01 -8.22
CA LEU A 29 4.79 1.27 -7.29
C LEU A 29 3.49 1.57 -8.03
N PHE A 30 3.56 2.40 -9.07
CA PHE A 30 2.40 2.74 -9.90
C PHE A 30 1.84 1.51 -10.63
N TYR A 31 2.72 0.66 -11.19
CA TYR A 31 2.32 -0.60 -11.82
C TYR A 31 1.61 -1.54 -10.83
N LEU A 32 2.14 -1.71 -9.62
CA LEU A 32 1.52 -2.50 -8.55
C LEU A 32 0.15 -1.93 -8.14
N ALA A 33 0.03 -0.61 -8.02
CA ALA A 33 -1.21 0.06 -7.69
C ALA A 33 -2.31 -0.18 -8.76
N LEU A 34 -1.96 -0.05 -10.05
CA LEU A 34 -2.88 -0.34 -11.15
C LEU A 34 -3.32 -1.81 -11.17
N LEU A 35 -2.39 -2.72 -10.94
CA LEU A 35 -2.69 -4.16 -10.88
C LEU A 35 -3.62 -4.49 -9.70
N GLY A 36 -3.38 -3.87 -8.54
CA GLY A 36 -4.20 -4.00 -7.35
C GLY A 36 -5.63 -3.47 -7.56
N TRP A 37 -5.77 -2.32 -8.22
CA TRP A 37 -7.08 -1.76 -8.57
C TRP A 37 -7.85 -2.68 -9.52
N LYS A 38 -7.21 -3.18 -10.60
CA LYS A 38 -7.87 -4.07 -11.56
C LYS A 38 -8.34 -5.39 -10.94
N LYS A 39 -7.60 -5.92 -9.95
CA LYS A 39 -7.93 -7.19 -9.28
C LYS A 39 -9.01 -7.07 -8.21
N ARG A 40 -9.34 -5.86 -7.77
CA ARG A 40 -10.30 -5.64 -6.67
C ARG A 40 -11.72 -6.09 -7.04
N ASP A 41 -12.14 -5.87 -8.28
CA ASP A 41 -13.50 -6.21 -8.73
C ASP A 41 -13.72 -7.74 -8.85
N SER A 42 -12.67 -8.49 -9.20
CA SER A 42 -12.77 -9.96 -9.32
C SER A 42 -12.89 -10.66 -7.98
N LEU A 43 -12.40 -10.07 -6.88
CA LEU A 43 -12.47 -10.68 -5.54
C LEU A 43 -13.84 -10.51 -4.89
N LEU A 44 -14.59 -9.48 -5.30
CA LEU A 44 -15.94 -9.17 -4.80
C LEU A 44 -17.04 -10.02 -5.46
N ALA A 45 -16.72 -10.78 -6.52
CA ALA A 45 -17.66 -11.62 -7.25
C ALA A 45 -17.97 -12.96 -6.57
N THR A 46 -17.32 -13.27 -5.43
CA THR A 46 -17.56 -14.51 -4.70
C THR A 46 -18.88 -14.42 -3.94
N ALA A 47 -19.75 -15.42 -4.08
CA ALA A 47 -21.03 -15.47 -3.38
C ALA A 47 -20.83 -15.36 -1.86
N LYS A 48 -21.56 -14.44 -1.21
CA LYS A 48 -21.52 -14.30 0.26
C LYS A 48 -21.96 -15.63 0.90
N PRO A 49 -21.21 -16.19 1.86
CA PRO A 49 -21.65 -17.35 2.63
C PRO A 49 -22.97 -17.06 3.35
N ARG A 50 -23.76 -18.08 3.66
CA ARG A 50 -24.92 -17.89 4.52
C ARG A 50 -24.44 -17.48 5.92
N PRO A 51 -25.17 -16.62 6.65
CA PRO A 51 -24.76 -16.15 7.98
C PRO A 51 -24.47 -17.28 8.99
N ALA A 52 -25.16 -18.42 8.85
CA ALA A 52 -24.99 -19.59 9.72
C ALA A 52 -23.65 -20.33 9.53
N ASP A 53 -22.94 -20.08 8.42
CA ASP A 53 -21.70 -20.79 8.07
C ASP A 53 -20.45 -19.93 8.30
N LEU A 54 -20.59 -18.77 8.95
CA LEU A 54 -19.49 -17.82 9.16
C LEU A 54 -18.59 -18.27 10.33
N PRO A 55 -17.25 -18.35 10.14
CA PRO A 55 -16.33 -18.73 11.21
C PRO A 55 -16.11 -17.58 12.21
N ARG A 56 -15.57 -17.89 13.39
CA ARG A 56 -15.01 -16.85 14.26
C ARG A 56 -13.69 -16.35 13.67
N VAL A 57 -13.55 -15.04 13.50
CA VAL A 57 -12.37 -14.42 12.86
C VAL A 57 -11.83 -13.29 13.72
N THR A 58 -10.52 -13.10 13.66
CA THR A 58 -9.82 -11.99 14.34
C THR A 58 -9.19 -11.07 13.29
N VAL A 59 -9.44 -9.77 13.39
CA VAL A 59 -8.84 -8.76 12.51
C VAL A 59 -7.58 -8.22 13.17
N GLN A 60 -6.43 -8.74 12.75
CA GLN A 60 -5.15 -8.24 13.21
C GLN A 60 -4.80 -6.93 12.49
N LEU A 61 -4.52 -5.88 13.27
CA LEU A 61 -4.13 -4.56 12.77
C LEU A 61 -2.62 -4.34 13.05
N PRO A 62 -1.71 -4.79 12.17
CA PRO A 62 -0.28 -4.57 12.34
C PRO A 62 0.06 -3.10 12.06
N ILE A 63 0.13 -2.30 13.11
CA ILE A 63 0.47 -0.87 13.05
C ILE A 63 1.70 -0.56 13.90
N TYR A 64 2.55 0.36 13.43
CA TYR A 64 3.73 0.82 14.16
C TYR A 64 3.91 2.33 14.02
N ASN A 65 3.78 3.07 15.13
CA ASN A 65 3.95 4.53 15.19
C ASN A 65 3.06 5.37 14.24
N GLU A 66 1.90 4.84 13.84
CA GLU A 66 0.96 5.51 12.92
C GLU A 66 -0.18 6.21 13.67
N TRP A 67 0.16 7.13 14.59
CA TRP A 67 -0.82 7.74 15.51
C TRP A 67 -2.02 8.39 14.81
N TYR A 68 -1.79 9.07 13.68
CA TYR A 68 -2.85 9.76 12.93
C TYR A 68 -3.80 8.82 12.15
N VAL A 69 -3.41 7.55 11.95
CA VAL A 69 -4.17 6.57 11.15
C VAL A 69 -4.80 5.51 12.03
N SER A 70 -4.19 5.17 13.17
CA SER A 70 -4.61 4.07 14.04
C SER A 70 -6.07 4.16 14.47
N ALA A 71 -6.53 5.33 14.91
CA ALA A 71 -7.92 5.54 15.33
C ALA A 71 -8.91 5.24 14.18
N ARG A 72 -8.63 5.76 12.98
CA ARG A 72 -9.48 5.54 11.81
C ARG A 72 -9.46 4.08 11.36
N LEU A 73 -8.32 3.41 11.46
CA LEU A 73 -8.17 2.01 11.12
C LEU A 73 -9.00 1.12 12.05
N ILE A 74 -8.92 1.33 13.37
CA ILE A 74 -9.71 0.61 14.36
C ILE A 74 -11.21 0.83 14.11
N ASP A 75 -11.61 2.07 13.88
CA ASP A 75 -12.99 2.43 13.54
C ASP A 75 -13.49 1.74 12.27
N SER A 76 -12.64 1.59 11.26
CA SER A 76 -12.99 0.87 10.03
C SER A 76 -13.11 -0.63 10.26
N ALA A 77 -12.21 -1.24 11.04
CA ALA A 77 -12.29 -2.66 11.39
C ALA A 77 -13.56 -2.97 12.19
N ALA A 78 -13.94 -2.11 13.14
CA ALA A 78 -15.15 -2.26 13.95
C ALA A 78 -16.46 -2.09 13.13
N ARG A 79 -16.40 -1.51 11.92
CA ARG A 79 -17.54 -1.28 11.02
C ARG A 79 -17.67 -2.36 9.93
N LEU A 80 -16.89 -3.44 9.99
CA LEU A 80 -17.05 -4.56 9.07
C LEU A 80 -18.47 -5.13 9.15
N ASP A 81 -19.04 -5.46 7.98
CA ASP A 81 -20.34 -6.15 7.84
C ASP A 81 -20.18 -7.63 8.23
N TYR A 82 -19.99 -7.88 9.52
CA TYR A 82 -19.80 -9.20 10.12
C TYR A 82 -20.54 -9.30 11.46
N PRO A 83 -21.11 -10.47 11.83
CA PRO A 83 -21.71 -10.66 13.14
C PRO A 83 -20.71 -10.37 14.27
N ARG A 84 -21.06 -9.45 15.17
CA ARG A 84 -20.15 -8.98 16.24
C ARG A 84 -19.69 -10.08 17.19
N GLU A 85 -20.51 -11.11 17.37
CA GLU A 85 -20.19 -12.27 18.23
C GLU A 85 -19.06 -13.14 17.64
N LEU A 86 -18.86 -13.08 16.33
CA LEU A 86 -17.88 -13.86 15.57
C LEU A 86 -16.65 -13.04 15.15
N LEU A 87 -16.60 -11.74 15.48
CA LEU A 87 -15.51 -10.82 15.13
C LEU A 87 -14.75 -10.41 16.38
N GLU A 88 -13.42 -10.57 16.35
CA GLU A 88 -12.48 -10.11 17.37
C GLU A 88 -11.45 -9.13 16.82
#